data_AF-A0A0C9TWT3-F1
#
_entry.id   AF-A0A0C9TWT3-F1
#
_cell.length_a   1.000
_cell.length_b   1.000
_cell.length_c   1.000
_cell.angle_alpha   90.00
_cell.angle_beta   90.00
_cell.angle_gamma   90.00
#
_symmetry.space_group_name_H-M   'P 1'
#
loop_
_entity.id
_entity.type
_entity.pdbx_description
1 polymer ?
#
loop_
_entity_poly.entity_id
_entity_poly.type
_entity_poly.pdbx_seq_one_letter_code
_entity_poly.pdbx_strand_id
1 'polypeptide(L)'
;IETKMPLLRNALYDDTMKHFLLDKRVNDSVEGDLDETDKTLSRTGCITLLSAIVACSYGELNYEYKKWMSAKALIIKHPELTEMLDTAWKYKSYGDIRNLVILQVEKDSDDGEYVWPLTGKMKAELGLSLTKPYRGAAVDAFYEYLEQNQKDFSGGTNYYARYCSIVQSSGTGKTRLMLELAKKGVLVLYINLRPKDDRTGFPPRDSIPADILTSDLKETSANHYEARCCAFFASVFRTILEVLSAYVQQGCPDPIKQWNDRMCDLSSPYRTQFFERLLDVYDELERGGSDGVTASMGKYRFEHSDRVHLMTAAYATMRSSLPWLFTKDNTPKLAIALDEAHPLHETTKFHPATILCSIINLYSKEKSDLSGVWVVFASTALKVAHFLPLRDKRTVGEQLVFAPFSQLGWDQFADPLNAIPATDVAKLSHIIGYGRPLFSISLVTNFVV
;
A
#
# COMPACT_ATOMS: atom_id res chain seq x y z
N ILE A 1 -33.08 40.88 10.02
CA ILE A 1 -31.64 41.08 10.27
C ILE A 1 -31.05 39.67 10.29
N GLU A 2 -30.61 39.17 9.13
CA GLU A 2 -29.89 37.90 9.06
C GLU A 2 -28.51 38.12 9.68
N THR A 3 -28.29 37.48 10.82
CA THR A 3 -27.02 37.47 11.53
C THR A 3 -26.00 36.74 10.66
N LYS A 4 -25.03 37.46 10.08
CA LYS A 4 -23.89 36.87 9.36
C LYS A 4 -23.19 35.87 10.31
N MET A 5 -23.24 34.57 9.97
CA MET A 5 -22.45 33.57 10.70
C MET A 5 -20.96 33.82 10.41
N PRO A 6 -20.10 33.94 11.44
CA PRO A 6 -18.66 34.11 11.24
C PRO A 6 -18.04 32.83 10.65
N LEU A 7 -17.06 32.99 9.76
CA LEU A 7 -16.30 31.86 9.23
C LEU A 7 -15.53 31.17 10.37
N LEU A 8 -15.72 29.86 10.50
CA LEU A 8 -15.06 29.04 11.52
C LEU A 8 -13.57 28.87 11.19
N ARG A 9 -12.73 28.99 12.23
CA ARG A 9 -11.28 28.80 12.17
C ARG A 9 -10.89 27.54 12.93
N ASN A 10 -9.92 26.78 12.41
CA ASN A 10 -9.32 25.68 13.15
C ASN A 10 -8.29 26.22 14.14
N ALA A 11 -8.43 25.88 15.43
CA ALA A 11 -7.54 26.31 16.50
C ALA A 11 -6.24 25.48 16.64
N LEU A 12 -5.98 24.54 15.72
CA LEU A 12 -5.14 23.37 16.01
C LEU A 12 -3.68 23.45 15.53
N TYR A 13 -3.24 24.48 14.81
CA TYR A 13 -1.84 24.60 14.39
C TYR A 13 -1.42 26.08 14.28
N ASP A 14 -0.70 26.57 15.28
CA ASP A 14 -0.01 27.87 15.22
C ASP A 14 1.51 27.63 15.19
N ASP A 15 1.99 27.13 14.05
CA ASP A 15 3.43 27.09 13.76
C ASP A 15 3.81 28.40 13.08
N THR A 16 4.13 29.40 13.90
CA THR A 16 4.41 30.78 13.46
C THR A 16 5.53 30.85 12.42
N MET A 17 6.52 29.95 12.50
CA MET A 17 7.65 29.92 11.56
C MET A 17 7.22 29.39 10.18
N LYS A 18 6.38 28.35 10.17
CA LYS A 18 5.80 27.82 8.94
C LYS A 18 4.90 28.86 8.24
N HIS A 19 4.06 29.56 9.01
CA HIS A 19 3.20 30.60 8.44
C HIS A 19 4.02 31.72 7.78
N PHE A 20 5.11 32.16 8.43
CA PHE A 20 6.01 33.17 7.87
C PHE A 20 6.62 32.76 6.52
N LEU A 21 7.11 31.53 6.40
CA LEU A 21 7.69 31.03 5.15
C LEU A 21 6.66 30.91 4.02
N LEU A 22 5.43 30.51 4.35
CA LEU A 22 4.34 30.45 3.40
C LEU A 22 3.90 31.84 2.95
N ASP A 23 3.83 32.80 3.88
CA ASP A 23 3.47 34.19 3.58
C ASP A 23 4.45 34.83 2.62
N LYS A 24 5.76 34.66 2.87
CA LYS A 24 6.80 35.14 1.96
C LYS A 24 6.59 34.63 0.53
N ARG A 25 6.31 33.34 0.35
CA ARG A 25 6.11 32.79 -0.99
C ARG A 25 4.85 33.26 -1.68
N VAL A 26 3.77 33.45 -0.93
CA VAL A 26 2.55 34.03 -1.50
C VAL A 26 2.89 35.41 -2.05
N ASN A 27 3.59 36.24 -1.28
CA ASN A 27 4.04 37.57 -1.74
C ASN A 27 4.92 37.47 -3.00
N ASP A 28 5.95 36.62 -2.97
CA ASP A 28 6.84 36.42 -4.12
C ASP A 28 6.07 35.93 -5.36
N SER A 29 5.00 35.14 -5.18
CA SER A 29 4.23 34.55 -6.28
C SER A 29 3.22 35.50 -6.95
N VAL A 30 2.86 36.59 -6.27
CA VAL A 30 1.91 37.59 -6.78
C VAL A 30 2.58 38.93 -7.05
N GLU A 31 3.89 39.00 -6.89
CA GLU A 31 4.71 40.17 -7.19
C GLU A 31 4.59 40.51 -8.69
N GLY A 32 4.08 41.70 -8.98
CA GLY A 32 3.81 42.17 -10.36
C GLY A 32 2.40 41.88 -10.88
N ASP A 33 1.68 40.93 -10.30
CA ASP A 33 0.27 40.63 -10.65
C ASP A 33 -0.72 41.43 -9.79
N LEU A 34 -0.31 41.82 -8.59
CA LEU A 34 -1.06 42.67 -7.67
C LEU A 34 -0.28 43.96 -7.40
N ASP A 35 -0.96 45.11 -7.51
CA ASP A 35 -0.35 46.41 -7.21
C ASP A 35 -0.15 46.52 -5.68
N GLU A 36 1.10 46.70 -5.26
CA GLU A 36 1.44 46.87 -3.85
C GLU A 36 1.00 48.22 -3.28
N THR A 37 0.67 49.18 -4.15
CA THR A 37 0.20 50.52 -3.77
C THR A 37 -1.32 50.60 -3.62
N ASP A 38 -2.05 49.55 -4.04
CA ASP A 38 -3.50 49.48 -3.90
C ASP A 38 -3.90 49.37 -2.44
N LYS A 39 -4.60 50.40 -1.94
CA LYS A 39 -5.14 50.45 -0.56
C LYS A 39 -6.22 49.40 -0.31
N THR A 40 -6.81 48.85 -1.37
CA THR A 40 -7.85 47.82 -1.32
C THR A 40 -7.74 46.90 -2.51
N LEU A 41 -7.74 45.60 -2.29
CA LEU A 41 -7.75 44.62 -3.38
C LEU A 41 -9.02 44.73 -4.21
N SER A 42 -8.86 44.79 -5.53
CA SER A 42 -9.98 44.57 -6.44
C SER A 42 -10.52 43.14 -6.28
N ARG A 43 -11.76 42.89 -6.71
CA ARG A 43 -12.34 41.55 -6.68
C ARG A 43 -11.49 40.51 -7.44
N THR A 44 -10.89 40.92 -8.55
CA THR A 44 -9.93 40.13 -9.32
C THR A 44 -8.65 39.88 -8.51
N GLY A 45 -8.18 40.88 -7.77
CA GLY A 45 -7.06 40.76 -6.85
C GLY A 45 -7.30 39.74 -5.74
N CYS A 46 -8.48 39.74 -5.11
CA CYS A 46 -8.84 38.75 -4.09
C CYS A 46 -8.85 37.32 -4.64
N ILE A 47 -9.33 37.11 -5.88
CA ILE A 47 -9.32 35.79 -6.52
C ILE A 47 -7.88 35.33 -6.77
N THR A 48 -7.04 36.21 -7.33
CA THR A 48 -5.63 35.94 -7.58
C THR A 48 -4.90 35.56 -6.30
N LEU A 49 -5.09 36.37 -5.24
CA LEU A 49 -4.46 36.16 -3.95
C LEU A 49 -4.92 34.86 -3.30
N LEU A 50 -6.22 34.55 -3.32
CA LEU A 50 -6.73 33.29 -2.77
C LEU A 50 -6.14 32.08 -3.50
N SER A 51 -6.09 32.12 -4.84
CA SER A 51 -5.47 31.06 -5.63
C SER A 51 -3.98 30.90 -5.34
N ALA A 52 -3.25 32.00 -5.13
CA ALA A 52 -1.86 31.99 -4.71
C ALA A 52 -1.66 31.39 -3.31
N ILE A 53 -2.47 31.81 -2.32
CA ILE A 53 -2.46 31.23 -0.96
C ILE A 53 -2.65 29.72 -1.02
N VAL A 54 -3.63 29.24 -1.80
CA VAL A 54 -3.89 27.80 -1.95
C VAL A 54 -2.75 27.09 -2.67
N ALA A 55 -2.19 27.69 -3.73
CA ALA A 55 -1.06 27.13 -4.46
C ALA A 55 0.20 27.00 -3.60
N CYS A 56 0.44 27.97 -2.72
CA CYS A 56 1.61 28.01 -1.84
C CYS A 56 1.44 27.17 -0.57
N SER A 57 0.22 26.80 -0.18
CA SER A 57 -0.07 26.00 1.02
C SER A 57 0.26 24.50 0.90
N TYR A 58 1.05 24.11 -0.10
CA TYR A 58 1.54 22.74 -0.31
C TYR A 58 0.51 21.61 -0.42
N GLY A 59 -0.79 21.90 -0.47
CA GLY A 59 -1.85 20.88 -0.44
C GLY A 59 -2.56 20.74 0.91
N GLU A 60 -2.23 21.59 1.88
CA GLU A 60 -2.98 21.71 3.15
C GLU A 60 -4.37 22.29 2.94
N LEU A 61 -4.52 23.14 1.92
CA LEU A 61 -5.81 23.67 1.50
C LEU A 61 -6.35 22.88 0.32
N ASN A 62 -7.68 22.86 0.18
CA ASN A 62 -8.36 22.23 -0.95
C ASN A 62 -7.86 22.82 -2.28
N TYR A 63 -7.17 21.97 -3.04
CA TYR A 63 -6.48 22.35 -4.28
C TYR A 63 -7.45 22.85 -5.37
N GLU A 64 -8.75 22.58 -5.24
CA GLU A 64 -9.74 23.11 -6.18
C GLU A 64 -9.69 24.64 -6.26
N TYR A 65 -9.48 25.32 -5.13
CA TYR A 65 -9.43 26.77 -5.06
C TYR A 65 -8.15 27.40 -5.61
N LYS A 66 -7.18 26.58 -6.04
CA LYS A 66 -6.08 27.06 -6.90
C LYS A 66 -6.60 27.51 -8.28
N LYS A 67 -7.71 26.91 -8.74
CA LYS A 67 -8.31 27.27 -10.03
C LYS A 67 -9.09 28.57 -9.89
N TRP A 68 -8.85 29.49 -10.81
CA TRP A 68 -9.50 30.80 -10.86
C TRP A 68 -11.02 30.74 -10.70
N MET A 69 -11.68 29.84 -11.44
CA MET A 69 -13.14 29.73 -11.45
C MET A 69 -13.72 29.25 -10.12
N SER A 70 -13.05 28.30 -9.45
CA SER A 70 -13.46 27.78 -8.14
C SER A 70 -13.19 28.81 -7.03
N ALA A 71 -12.05 29.50 -7.07
CA ALA A 71 -11.77 30.62 -6.16
C ALA A 71 -12.81 31.76 -6.31
N LYS A 72 -13.16 32.11 -7.56
CA LYS A 72 -14.20 33.10 -7.85
C LYS A 72 -15.56 32.67 -7.30
N ALA A 73 -15.94 31.41 -7.51
CA ALA A 73 -17.19 30.87 -6.99
C ALA A 73 -17.24 30.92 -5.45
N LEU A 74 -16.12 30.58 -4.78
CA LEU A 74 -16.03 30.64 -3.33
C LEU A 74 -16.18 32.07 -2.78
N ILE A 75 -15.49 33.04 -3.39
CA ILE A 75 -15.59 34.46 -3.01
C ILE A 75 -17.00 35.03 -3.25
N ILE A 76 -17.70 34.57 -4.30
CA ILE A 76 -19.12 34.92 -4.52
C ILE A 76 -20.00 34.37 -3.40
N LYS A 77 -19.76 33.12 -2.99
CA LYS A 77 -20.54 32.43 -1.96
C LYS A 77 -20.29 32.98 -0.55
N HIS A 78 -19.08 33.47 -0.30
CA HIS A 78 -18.62 33.97 1.01
C HIS A 78 -18.02 35.38 0.87
N PRO A 79 -18.85 36.43 0.73
CA PRO A 79 -18.38 37.79 0.51
C PRO A 79 -17.46 38.32 1.62
N GLU A 80 -17.61 37.81 2.86
CA GLU A 80 -16.76 38.11 4.02
C GLU A 80 -15.28 37.71 3.81
N LEU A 81 -14.98 36.76 2.92
CA LEU A 81 -13.60 36.42 2.54
C LEU A 81 -12.88 37.61 1.91
N THR A 82 -13.60 38.49 1.22
CA THR A 82 -13.01 39.64 0.51
C THR A 82 -12.33 40.58 1.50
N GLU A 83 -12.99 40.88 2.62
CA GLU A 83 -12.46 41.73 3.68
C GLU A 83 -11.29 41.07 4.41
N MET A 84 -11.37 39.76 4.64
CA MET A 84 -10.27 39.00 5.23
C MET A 84 -9.04 38.96 4.32
N LEU A 85 -9.22 38.74 3.01
CA LEU A 85 -8.14 38.74 2.02
C LEU A 85 -7.51 40.11 1.86
N ASP A 86 -8.33 41.17 1.88
CA ASP A 86 -7.85 42.55 1.85
C ASP A 86 -7.00 42.88 3.09
N THR A 87 -7.46 42.47 4.26
CA THR A 87 -6.72 42.60 5.52
C THR A 87 -5.43 41.80 5.49
N ALA A 88 -5.48 40.54 5.06
CA ALA A 88 -4.33 39.66 4.97
C ALA A 88 -3.27 40.19 3.99
N TRP A 89 -3.68 40.78 2.87
CA TRP A 89 -2.79 41.44 1.90
C TRP A 89 -2.09 42.66 2.49
N LYS A 90 -2.83 43.52 3.21
CA LYS A 90 -2.27 44.70 3.88
C LYS A 90 -1.19 44.35 4.88
N TYR A 91 -1.41 43.29 5.66
CA TYR A 91 -0.44 42.81 6.65
C TYR A 91 0.54 41.78 6.11
N LYS A 92 0.42 41.41 4.83
CA LYS A 92 1.22 40.38 4.14
C LYS A 92 1.29 39.08 4.96
N SER A 93 0.18 38.73 5.62
CA SER A 93 0.04 37.60 6.54
C SER A 93 -1.25 36.87 6.25
N TYR A 94 -1.15 35.61 5.82
CA TYR A 94 -2.30 34.84 5.33
C TYR A 94 -2.63 33.65 6.24
N GLY A 95 -2.08 33.60 7.46
CA GLY A 95 -2.32 32.51 8.41
C GLY A 95 -3.80 32.36 8.76
N ASP A 96 -4.48 33.47 8.99
CA ASP A 96 -5.92 33.50 9.26
C ASP A 96 -6.76 32.92 8.11
N ILE A 97 -6.36 33.18 6.87
CA ILE A 97 -7.00 32.61 5.67
C ILE A 97 -6.72 31.11 5.61
N ARG A 98 -5.46 30.69 5.80
CA ARG A 98 -5.06 29.27 5.78
C ARG A 98 -5.76 28.45 6.87
N ASN A 99 -6.24 29.06 7.94
CA ASN A 99 -6.94 28.37 9.04
C ASN A 99 -8.46 28.32 8.89
N LEU A 100 -9.02 28.83 7.79
CA LEU A 100 -10.45 28.76 7.52
C LEU A 100 -10.89 27.33 7.19
N VAL A 101 -11.92 26.86 7.89
CA VAL A 101 -12.47 25.50 7.72
C VAL A 101 -12.93 25.27 6.28
N ILE A 102 -13.53 26.28 5.64
CA ILE A 102 -14.04 26.21 4.26
C ILE A 102 -12.94 26.01 3.20
N LEU A 103 -11.68 26.29 3.54
CA LEU A 103 -10.53 26.10 2.66
C LEU A 103 -9.77 24.80 2.96
N GLN A 104 -10.09 24.12 4.07
CA GLN A 104 -9.49 22.83 4.36
C GLN A 104 -10.02 21.77 3.42
N VAL A 105 -9.21 20.75 3.17
CA VAL A 105 -9.72 19.50 2.60
C VAL A 105 -10.75 18.94 3.58
N GLU A 106 -11.97 18.66 3.12
CA GLU A 106 -12.96 17.96 3.95
C GLU A 106 -12.31 16.66 4.42
N LYS A 107 -12.03 16.60 5.72
CA LYS A 107 -11.58 15.37 6.35
C LYS A 107 -12.84 14.52 6.49
N ASP A 108 -13.03 13.59 5.58
CA ASP A 108 -13.82 12.42 5.92
C ASP A 108 -13.21 11.86 7.21
N SER A 109 -14.03 11.80 8.24
CA SER A 109 -13.65 11.35 9.57
C SER A 109 -13.27 9.87 9.52
N ASP A 110 -12.02 9.61 9.20
CA ASP A 110 -11.34 8.37 9.54
C ASP A 110 -9.84 8.70 9.68
N ASP A 111 -9.16 8.01 10.57
CA ASP A 111 -7.84 8.34 11.12
C ASP A 111 -6.67 8.16 10.11
N GLY A 112 -6.81 8.75 8.91
CA GLY A 112 -5.95 8.60 7.75
C GLY A 112 -4.62 9.34 7.87
N GLU A 113 -3.56 8.55 7.87
CA GLU A 113 -2.16 8.96 7.69
C GLU A 113 -2.04 9.96 6.51
N TYR A 114 -1.41 11.11 6.72
CA TYR A 114 -1.26 12.15 5.69
C TYR A 114 -0.38 11.64 4.54
N VAL A 115 -0.98 11.16 3.46
CA VAL A 115 -0.26 10.74 2.24
C VAL A 115 -0.16 11.94 1.31
N TRP A 116 1.02 12.57 1.26
CA TRP A 116 1.31 13.61 0.27
C TRP A 116 1.20 13.01 -1.15
N PRO A 117 0.43 13.61 -2.07
CA PRO A 117 0.36 13.12 -3.44
C PRO A 117 1.73 13.22 -4.11
N LEU A 118 2.29 12.07 -4.51
CA LEU A 118 3.62 12.01 -5.12
C LEU A 118 3.62 12.74 -6.47
N THR A 119 4.52 13.71 -6.64
CA THR A 119 4.76 14.33 -7.95
C THR A 119 5.32 13.32 -8.96
N GLY A 120 5.20 13.58 -10.26
CA GLY A 120 5.76 12.71 -11.30
C GLY A 120 7.27 12.46 -11.15
N LYS A 121 8.02 13.47 -10.67
CA LYS A 121 9.44 13.34 -10.35
C LYS A 121 9.69 12.40 -9.16
N MET A 122 8.88 12.50 -8.10
CA MET A 122 8.98 11.62 -6.94
C MET A 122 8.65 10.17 -7.31
N LYS A 123 7.65 9.94 -8.16
CA LYS A 123 7.35 8.59 -8.69
C LYS A 123 8.53 8.01 -9.49
N ALA A 124 9.20 8.82 -10.29
CA ALA A 124 10.40 8.39 -11.01
C ALA A 124 11.56 8.05 -10.05
N GLU A 125 11.79 8.87 -9.02
CA GLU A 125 12.80 8.61 -7.98
C GLU A 125 12.47 7.36 -7.15
N LEU A 126 11.19 7.10 -6.88
CA LEU A 126 10.69 5.89 -6.25
C LEU A 126 10.90 4.65 -7.14
N GLY A 127 10.64 4.75 -8.44
CA GLY A 127 10.97 3.70 -9.41
C GLY A 127 12.48 3.42 -9.46
N LEU A 128 13.31 4.47 -9.46
CA LEU A 128 14.78 4.33 -9.35
C LEU A 128 15.18 3.64 -8.03
N SER A 129 14.41 3.83 -6.96
CA SER A 129 14.66 3.16 -5.69
C SER A 129 14.43 1.66 -5.68
N LEU A 130 13.73 1.13 -6.69
CA LEU A 130 13.54 -0.31 -6.87
C LEU A 130 14.60 -0.93 -7.80
N THR A 131 15.33 -0.12 -8.56
CA THR A 131 16.31 -0.61 -9.55
C THR A 131 17.77 -0.44 -9.12
N LYS A 132 18.08 0.51 -8.23
CA LYS A 132 19.44 0.66 -7.70
C LYS A 132 19.91 -0.58 -6.93
N PRO A 133 21.23 -0.88 -6.87
CA PRO A 133 21.75 -1.95 -6.03
C PRO A 133 21.27 -1.81 -4.59
N TYR A 134 20.69 -2.88 -4.06
CA TYR A 134 20.22 -2.94 -2.69
C TYR A 134 21.40 -2.97 -1.72
N ARG A 135 21.26 -2.29 -0.57
CA ARG A 135 22.27 -2.22 0.49
C ARG A 135 21.70 -2.72 1.81
N GLY A 136 22.58 -3.19 2.67
CA GLY A 136 22.24 -3.75 3.97
C GLY A 136 21.76 -5.20 3.92
N ALA A 137 21.56 -5.76 5.12
CA ALA A 137 21.28 -7.18 5.33
C ALA A 137 19.82 -7.47 5.72
N ALA A 138 18.90 -6.51 5.54
CA ALA A 138 17.52 -6.71 5.99
C ALA A 138 16.80 -7.82 5.20
N VAL A 139 17.14 -8.02 3.92
CA VAL A 139 16.64 -9.14 3.12
C VAL A 139 17.18 -10.49 3.60
N ASP A 140 18.43 -10.54 4.07
CA ASP A 140 19.02 -11.73 4.68
C ASP A 140 18.27 -12.08 5.97
N ALA A 141 18.09 -11.09 6.85
CA ALA A 141 17.35 -11.26 8.09
C ALA A 141 15.89 -11.67 7.86
N PHE A 142 15.24 -11.13 6.81
CA PHE A 142 13.87 -11.53 6.47
C PHE A 142 13.80 -12.96 5.92
N TYR A 143 14.79 -13.37 5.11
CA TYR A 143 14.90 -14.74 4.64
C TYR A 143 15.10 -15.73 5.82
N GLU A 144 16.05 -15.43 6.70
CA GLU A 144 16.32 -16.21 7.92
C GLU A 144 15.09 -16.28 8.84
N TYR A 145 14.37 -15.17 8.97
CA TYR A 145 13.12 -15.11 9.72
C TYR A 145 12.06 -16.07 9.15
N LEU A 146 11.86 -16.09 7.82
CA LEU A 146 10.92 -17.03 7.18
C LEU A 146 11.37 -18.49 7.33
N GLU A 147 12.67 -18.75 7.20
CA GLU A 147 13.24 -20.09 7.37
C GLU A 147 13.06 -20.60 8.82
N GLN A 148 13.35 -19.76 9.81
CA GLN A 148 13.15 -20.10 11.21
C GLN A 148 11.67 -20.33 11.53
N ASN A 149 10.78 -19.48 11.00
CA ASN A 149 9.33 -19.68 11.15
C ASN A 149 8.86 -20.98 10.51
N GLN A 150 9.41 -21.38 9.36
CA GLN A 150 9.09 -22.66 8.72
C GLN A 150 9.54 -23.83 9.58
N LYS A 151 10.75 -23.76 10.15
CA LYS A 151 11.25 -24.76 11.10
C LYS A 151 10.35 -24.87 12.33
N ASP A 152 9.90 -23.74 12.88
CA ASP A 152 9.04 -23.70 14.05
C ASP A 152 7.63 -24.26 13.75
N PHE A 153 7.08 -23.93 12.57
CA PHE A 153 5.80 -24.46 12.07
C PHE A 153 5.85 -25.99 11.92
N SER A 154 6.93 -26.51 11.33
CA SER A 154 7.13 -27.93 11.09
C SER A 154 7.58 -28.70 12.33
N GLY A 155 8.16 -28.01 13.33
CA GLY A 155 8.73 -28.58 14.55
C GLY A 155 7.72 -28.94 15.65
N GLY A 156 6.41 -28.90 15.35
CA GLY A 156 5.35 -29.31 16.28
C GLY A 156 4.81 -28.19 17.17
N THR A 157 5.32 -26.97 17.04
CA THR A 157 4.70 -25.80 17.68
C THR A 157 3.36 -25.54 17.00
N ASN A 158 2.30 -25.36 17.79
CA ASN A 158 0.95 -25.18 17.28
C ASN A 158 0.72 -23.76 16.72
N TYR A 159 1.31 -23.45 15.56
CA TYR A 159 1.05 -22.20 14.84
C TYR A 159 -0.26 -22.28 14.04
N TYR A 160 -0.90 -21.13 13.88
CA TYR A 160 -2.18 -21.00 13.21
C TYR A 160 -2.05 -21.24 11.71
N ALA A 161 -1.15 -20.53 11.03
CA ALA A 161 -0.94 -20.63 9.58
C ALA A 161 0.43 -20.08 9.16
N ARG A 162 0.86 -20.36 7.92
CA ARG A 162 2.09 -19.81 7.33
C ARG A 162 1.86 -18.43 6.72
N TYR A 163 1.56 -17.47 7.59
CA TYR A 163 1.61 -16.05 7.24
C TYR A 163 2.36 -15.25 8.29
N CYS A 164 2.89 -14.11 7.88
CA CYS A 164 3.47 -13.12 8.77
C CYS A 164 3.09 -11.71 8.31
N SER A 165 3.37 -10.72 9.15
CA SER A 165 3.20 -9.31 8.79
C SER A 165 4.51 -8.53 8.88
N ILE A 166 4.67 -7.56 7.99
CA ILE A 166 5.70 -6.53 8.04
C ILE A 166 4.98 -5.23 8.42
N VAL A 167 5.17 -4.78 9.66
CA VAL A 167 4.49 -3.59 10.20
C VAL A 167 5.51 -2.49 10.41
N GLN A 168 5.47 -1.47 9.54
CA GLN A 168 6.33 -0.31 9.68
C GLN A 168 5.82 0.90 8.89
N SER A 169 6.31 2.09 9.25
CA SER A 169 5.92 3.34 8.62
C SER A 169 6.16 3.35 7.10
N SER A 170 5.47 4.26 6.41
CA SER A 170 5.61 4.42 4.96
C SER A 170 7.06 4.71 4.54
N GLY A 171 7.48 4.10 3.43
CA GLY A 171 8.80 4.32 2.81
C GLY A 171 10.01 3.83 3.62
N THR A 172 9.80 2.91 4.55
CA THR A 172 10.83 2.13 5.25
C THR A 172 11.42 0.99 4.43
N GLY A 173 10.95 0.81 3.19
CA GLY A 173 11.47 -0.20 2.26
C GLY A 173 10.81 -1.56 2.32
N LYS A 174 9.58 -1.67 2.85
CA LYS A 174 8.78 -2.90 2.84
C LYS A 174 8.66 -3.52 1.44
N THR A 175 8.21 -2.71 0.46
CA THR A 175 8.12 -3.13 -0.95
C THR A 175 9.47 -3.61 -1.46
N ARG A 176 10.55 -2.83 -1.25
CA ARG A 176 11.88 -3.21 -1.72
C ARG A 176 12.36 -4.51 -1.09
N LEU A 177 12.17 -4.68 0.22
CA LEU A 177 12.49 -5.91 0.94
C LEU A 177 11.84 -7.13 0.28
N MET A 178 10.53 -7.06 0.01
CA MET A 178 9.78 -8.16 -0.60
C MET A 178 10.26 -8.47 -2.02
N LEU A 179 10.60 -7.46 -2.82
CA LEU A 179 11.16 -7.66 -4.16
C LEU A 179 12.59 -8.20 -4.12
N GLU A 180 13.41 -7.80 -3.15
CA GLU A 180 14.78 -8.31 -2.99
C GLU A 180 14.82 -9.77 -2.53
N LEU A 181 13.77 -10.25 -1.85
CA LEU A 181 13.65 -11.66 -1.49
C LEU A 181 13.75 -12.59 -2.72
N ALA A 182 13.35 -12.10 -3.90
CA ALA A 182 13.50 -12.79 -5.17
C ALA A 182 14.95 -13.17 -5.50
N LYS A 183 15.93 -12.37 -5.05
CA LYS A 183 17.36 -12.64 -5.26
C LYS A 183 17.91 -13.73 -4.34
N LYS A 184 17.12 -14.18 -3.37
CA LYS A 184 17.43 -15.33 -2.50
C LYS A 184 16.91 -16.65 -3.05
N GLY A 185 16.46 -16.69 -4.30
CA GLY A 185 15.91 -17.91 -4.92
C GLY A 185 14.49 -18.23 -4.45
N VAL A 186 13.81 -17.29 -3.80
CA VAL A 186 12.39 -17.41 -3.42
C VAL A 186 11.54 -16.96 -4.59
N LEU A 187 10.52 -17.72 -4.97
CA LEU A 187 9.52 -17.30 -5.94
C LEU A 187 8.65 -16.20 -5.32
N VAL A 188 8.64 -14.99 -5.86
CA VAL A 188 7.88 -13.87 -5.30
C VAL A 188 6.66 -13.53 -6.16
N LEU A 189 5.47 -13.57 -5.56
CA LEU A 189 4.25 -12.99 -6.09
C LEU A 189 3.91 -11.75 -5.25
N TYR A 190 4.48 -10.61 -5.62
CA TYR A 190 4.10 -9.32 -5.05
C TYR A 190 2.72 -8.91 -5.57
N ILE A 191 1.87 -8.31 -4.74
CA ILE A 191 0.53 -7.79 -5.04
C ILE A 191 0.30 -6.53 -4.21
N ASN A 192 -0.05 -5.41 -4.83
CA ASN A 192 -0.37 -4.16 -4.16
C ASN A 192 -1.88 -3.93 -4.13
N LEU A 193 -2.46 -3.87 -2.92
CA LEU A 193 -3.90 -3.76 -2.68
C LEU A 193 -4.41 -2.32 -2.51
N ARG A 194 -3.56 -1.31 -2.73
CA ARG A 194 -3.85 0.12 -2.56
C ARG A 194 -5.21 0.51 -3.17
N PRO A 195 -6.05 1.34 -2.51
CA PRO A 195 -7.39 1.70 -2.97
C PRO A 195 -7.49 2.20 -4.43
N LYS A 196 -8.66 1.99 -5.06
CA LYS A 196 -8.91 2.34 -6.49
C LYS A 196 -8.76 3.83 -6.78
N ASP A 197 -9.09 4.66 -5.81
CA ASP A 197 -9.05 6.12 -5.86
C ASP A 197 -7.64 6.69 -5.64
N ASP A 198 -6.71 5.90 -5.09
CA ASP A 198 -5.33 6.33 -4.93
C ASP A 198 -4.53 6.21 -6.25
N ARG A 199 -4.55 7.31 -6.99
CA ARG A 199 -3.80 7.49 -8.24
C ARG A 199 -2.38 8.01 -8.02
N THR A 200 -2.01 8.34 -6.79
CA THR A 200 -0.77 9.06 -6.48
C THR A 200 0.26 8.20 -5.79
N GLY A 201 -0.15 7.15 -5.09
CA GLY A 201 0.71 6.21 -4.41
C GLY A 201 1.62 5.41 -5.35
N PHE A 202 2.68 4.87 -4.76
CA PHE A 202 3.62 3.95 -5.41
C PHE A 202 4.00 2.82 -4.43
N PRO A 203 4.07 1.55 -4.87
CA PRO A 203 3.77 1.08 -6.23
C PRO A 203 2.30 1.25 -6.65
N PRO A 204 2.01 1.17 -7.96
CA PRO A 204 0.64 1.16 -8.48
C PRO A 204 -0.17 -0.03 -7.94
N ARG A 205 -1.50 0.14 -7.84
CA ARG A 205 -2.45 -0.94 -7.50
C ARG A 205 -2.39 -2.05 -8.56
N ASP A 206 -2.39 -3.31 -8.13
CA ASP A 206 -2.65 -4.44 -9.00
C ASP A 206 -4.16 -4.69 -9.07
N SER A 207 -4.83 -4.03 -10.03
CA SER A 207 -6.28 -3.92 -10.05
C SER A 207 -7.02 -5.26 -9.94
N ILE A 208 -6.60 -6.29 -10.67
CA ILE A 208 -7.30 -7.59 -10.67
C ILE A 208 -7.28 -8.26 -9.29
N PRO A 209 -6.12 -8.63 -8.71
CA PRO A 209 -6.10 -9.29 -7.41
C PRO A 209 -6.64 -8.38 -6.30
N ALA A 210 -6.42 -7.07 -6.39
CA ALA A 210 -6.96 -6.12 -5.44
C ALA A 210 -8.49 -6.05 -5.53
N ASP A 211 -9.07 -6.11 -6.72
CA ASP A 211 -10.52 -6.08 -6.89
C ASP A 211 -11.18 -7.36 -6.38
N ILE A 212 -10.58 -8.53 -6.64
CA ILE A 212 -11.05 -9.79 -6.07
C ILE A 212 -11.06 -9.69 -4.53
N LEU A 213 -9.96 -9.23 -3.92
CA LEU A 213 -9.82 -9.26 -2.47
C LEU A 213 -10.53 -8.10 -1.75
N THR A 214 -10.75 -6.95 -2.38
CA THR A 214 -11.23 -5.74 -1.69
C THR A 214 -12.54 -5.16 -2.22
N SER A 215 -13.11 -5.65 -3.32
CA SER A 215 -14.37 -5.09 -3.84
C SER A 215 -15.58 -5.56 -3.05
N ASP A 216 -16.54 -4.65 -2.86
CA ASP A 216 -17.88 -4.91 -2.32
C ASP A 216 -17.89 -5.56 -0.93
N LEU A 217 -16.83 -5.35 -0.13
CA LEU A 217 -16.68 -5.94 1.21
C LEU A 217 -17.83 -5.55 2.16
N LYS A 218 -18.47 -4.40 1.95
CA LYS A 218 -19.61 -3.91 2.73
C LYS A 218 -20.93 -4.59 2.36
N GLU A 219 -21.05 -5.04 1.11
CA GLU A 219 -22.28 -5.62 0.55
C GLU A 219 -22.29 -7.14 0.62
N THR A 220 -21.11 -7.76 0.49
CA THR A 220 -20.95 -9.21 0.48
C THR A 220 -21.21 -9.86 1.84
N SER A 221 -21.49 -11.16 1.82
CA SER A 221 -21.60 -11.99 3.03
C SER A 221 -20.28 -12.66 3.36
N ALA A 222 -20.06 -13.01 4.63
CA ALA A 222 -18.86 -13.75 5.06
C ALA A 222 -18.64 -15.03 4.23
N ASN A 223 -19.68 -15.84 4.02
CA ASN A 223 -19.59 -17.08 3.25
C ASN A 223 -19.22 -16.85 1.78
N HIS A 224 -19.75 -15.78 1.17
CA HIS A 224 -19.40 -15.46 -0.22
C HIS A 224 -17.98 -14.91 -0.33
N TYR A 225 -17.54 -14.10 0.63
CA TYR A 225 -16.16 -13.64 0.70
C TYR A 225 -15.17 -14.78 0.95
N GLU A 226 -15.52 -15.74 1.81
CA GLU A 226 -14.73 -16.95 2.05
C GLU A 226 -14.59 -17.80 0.78
N ALA A 227 -15.70 -18.05 0.10
CA ALA A 227 -15.75 -18.73 -1.18
C ALA A 227 -14.89 -18.03 -2.25
N ARG A 228 -14.90 -16.69 -2.25
CA ARG A 228 -14.06 -15.84 -3.10
C ARG A 228 -12.57 -15.97 -2.78
N CYS A 229 -12.20 -15.96 -1.50
CA CYS A 229 -10.80 -16.17 -1.06
C CYS A 229 -10.28 -17.57 -1.46
N CYS A 230 -11.10 -18.61 -1.33
CA CYS A 230 -10.74 -19.95 -1.81
C CYS A 230 -10.47 -19.96 -3.32
N ALA A 231 -11.35 -19.36 -4.11
CA ALA A 231 -11.20 -19.26 -5.56
C ALA A 231 -9.95 -18.46 -5.95
N PHE A 232 -9.66 -17.36 -5.24
CA PHE A 232 -8.45 -16.56 -5.41
C PHE A 232 -7.16 -17.36 -5.19
N PHE A 233 -7.03 -18.06 -4.06
CA PHE A 233 -5.82 -18.86 -3.83
C PHE A 233 -5.72 -20.06 -4.78
N ALA A 234 -6.85 -20.70 -5.11
CA ALA A 234 -6.88 -21.75 -6.11
C ALA A 234 -6.40 -21.25 -7.48
N SER A 235 -6.84 -20.07 -7.92
CA SER A 235 -6.39 -19.47 -9.19
C SER A 235 -4.92 -19.07 -9.15
N VAL A 236 -4.43 -18.52 -8.03
CA VAL A 236 -2.99 -18.25 -7.82
C VAL A 236 -2.17 -19.53 -8.02
N PHE A 237 -2.51 -20.62 -7.32
CA PHE A 237 -1.73 -21.86 -7.39
C PHE A 237 -1.77 -22.50 -8.77
N ARG A 238 -2.93 -22.52 -9.43
CA ARG A 238 -3.07 -23.04 -10.80
C ARG A 238 -2.27 -22.22 -11.81
N THR A 239 -2.33 -20.89 -11.72
CA THR A 239 -1.63 -19.99 -12.65
C THR A 239 -0.11 -20.08 -12.47
N ILE A 240 0.38 -20.13 -11.21
CA ILE A 240 1.80 -20.37 -10.94
C ILE A 240 2.24 -21.71 -11.53
N LEU A 241 1.48 -22.78 -11.31
CA LEU A 241 1.79 -24.10 -11.84
C LEU A 241 1.86 -24.10 -13.37
N GLU A 242 0.88 -23.50 -14.04
CA GLU A 242 0.81 -23.40 -15.50
C GLU A 242 2.06 -22.72 -16.05
N VAL A 243 2.39 -21.54 -15.51
CA VAL A 243 3.54 -20.74 -15.95
C VAL A 243 4.86 -21.48 -15.71
N LEU A 244 5.09 -22.01 -14.51
CA LEU A 244 6.35 -22.68 -14.20
C LEU A 244 6.52 -23.99 -14.97
N SER A 245 5.42 -24.72 -15.20
CA SER A 245 5.45 -25.92 -16.04
C SER A 245 5.84 -25.57 -17.48
N ALA A 246 5.32 -24.46 -18.02
CA ALA A 246 5.70 -23.98 -19.34
C ALA A 246 7.19 -23.62 -19.43
N TYR A 247 7.77 -22.98 -18.40
CA TYR A 247 9.22 -22.71 -18.35
C TYR A 247 10.05 -24.00 -18.38
N VAL A 248 9.66 -25.01 -17.59
CA VAL A 248 10.35 -26.30 -17.58
C VAL A 248 10.23 -27.00 -18.94
N GLN A 249 9.05 -27.01 -19.55
CA GLN A 249 8.84 -27.60 -20.88
C GLN A 249 9.64 -26.91 -21.98
N GLN A 250 9.86 -25.59 -21.86
CA GLN A 250 10.69 -24.81 -22.77
C GLN A 250 12.20 -24.97 -22.52
N GLY A 251 12.61 -25.78 -21.53
CA GLY A 251 14.01 -25.97 -21.18
C GLY A 251 14.64 -24.76 -20.50
N CYS A 252 13.86 -23.95 -19.78
CA CYS A 252 14.40 -22.82 -19.03
C CYS A 252 15.38 -23.33 -17.94
N PRO A 253 16.64 -22.86 -17.93
CA PRO A 253 17.66 -23.33 -16.99
C PRO A 253 17.39 -22.87 -15.55
N ASP A 254 16.73 -21.71 -15.39
CA ASP A 254 16.39 -21.16 -14.07
C ASP A 254 14.97 -20.56 -14.08
N PRO A 255 13.94 -21.41 -13.90
CA PRO A 255 12.55 -20.96 -13.91
C PRO A 255 12.22 -19.93 -12.82
N ILE A 256 12.88 -20.00 -11.66
CA ILE A 256 12.65 -19.07 -10.53
C ILE A 256 13.18 -17.70 -10.89
N LYS A 257 14.42 -17.61 -11.38
CA LYS A 257 14.99 -16.34 -11.81
C LYS A 257 14.19 -15.74 -12.96
N GLN A 258 13.79 -16.55 -13.96
CA GLN A 258 12.97 -16.05 -15.07
C GLN A 258 11.61 -15.52 -14.60
N TRP A 259 10.96 -16.21 -13.66
CA TRP A 259 9.74 -15.71 -13.03
C TRP A 259 9.99 -14.38 -12.33
N ASN A 260 10.99 -14.33 -11.46
CA ASN A 260 11.29 -13.18 -10.61
C ASN A 260 11.67 -11.95 -11.45
N ASP A 261 12.52 -12.12 -12.46
CA ASP A 261 12.91 -11.05 -13.39
C ASP A 261 11.69 -10.41 -14.08
N ARG A 262 10.64 -11.21 -14.36
CA ARG A 262 9.42 -10.73 -15.04
C ARG A 262 8.34 -10.22 -14.09
N MET A 263 8.19 -10.82 -12.91
CA MET A 263 7.10 -10.51 -11.97
C MET A 263 7.46 -9.44 -10.94
N CYS A 264 8.75 -9.29 -10.61
CA CYS A 264 9.25 -8.28 -9.68
C CYS A 264 9.58 -6.95 -10.37
N ASP A 265 9.67 -6.92 -11.70
CA ASP A 265 9.60 -5.68 -12.46
C ASP A 265 8.14 -5.20 -12.48
N LEU A 266 7.85 -4.20 -11.65
CA LEU A 266 6.51 -3.64 -11.50
C LEU A 266 6.00 -2.90 -12.76
N SER A 267 6.87 -2.66 -13.74
CA SER A 267 6.51 -2.08 -15.04
C SER A 267 6.31 -3.12 -16.14
N SER A 268 6.56 -4.39 -15.83
CA SER A 268 6.55 -5.48 -16.80
C SER A 268 5.14 -5.76 -17.32
N PRO A 269 4.92 -5.78 -18.65
CA PRO A 269 3.63 -6.18 -19.23
C PRO A 269 3.30 -7.65 -18.94
N TYR A 270 4.32 -8.47 -18.65
CA TYR A 270 4.12 -9.87 -18.25
C TYR A 270 3.32 -9.99 -16.96
N ARG A 271 3.52 -9.05 -16.03
CA ARG A 271 2.79 -9.00 -14.76
C ARG A 271 1.29 -8.79 -15.00
N THR A 272 0.94 -7.91 -15.92
CA THR A 272 -0.45 -7.68 -16.34
C THR A 272 -1.04 -8.95 -16.95
N GLN A 273 -0.34 -9.59 -17.88
CA GLN A 273 -0.78 -10.85 -18.51
C GLN A 273 -0.98 -11.98 -17.50
N PHE A 274 -0.09 -12.08 -16.49
CA PHE A 274 -0.23 -13.04 -15.42
C PHE A 274 -1.53 -12.83 -14.63
N PHE A 275 -1.84 -11.57 -14.27
CA PHE A 275 -3.07 -11.28 -13.53
C PHE A 275 -4.33 -11.44 -14.39
N GLU A 276 -4.28 -11.14 -15.68
CA GLU A 276 -5.37 -11.45 -16.63
C GLU A 276 -5.62 -12.96 -16.70
N ARG A 277 -4.57 -13.77 -16.82
CA ARG A 277 -4.70 -15.23 -16.78
C ARG A 277 -5.25 -15.73 -15.44
N LEU A 278 -4.80 -15.13 -14.33
CA LEU A 278 -5.34 -15.44 -13.00
C LEU A 278 -6.84 -15.14 -12.92
N LEU A 279 -7.29 -14.04 -13.53
CA LEU A 279 -8.71 -13.68 -13.60
C LEU A 279 -9.50 -14.71 -14.41
N ASP A 280 -8.99 -15.15 -15.56
CA ASP A 280 -9.65 -16.19 -16.36
C ASP A 280 -9.86 -17.46 -15.54
N VAL A 281 -8.81 -17.93 -14.84
CA VAL A 281 -8.88 -19.12 -13.98
C VAL A 281 -9.82 -18.90 -12.78
N TYR A 282 -9.83 -17.70 -12.21
CA TYR A 282 -10.75 -17.33 -11.13
C TYR A 282 -12.21 -17.37 -11.62
N ASP A 283 -12.50 -16.77 -12.78
CA ASP A 283 -13.84 -16.75 -13.36
C ASP A 283 -14.30 -18.14 -13.81
N GLU A 284 -13.38 -18.99 -14.26
CA GLU A 284 -13.65 -20.42 -14.51
C GLU A 284 -14.04 -21.15 -13.22
N LEU A 285 -13.39 -20.86 -12.09
CA LEU A 285 -13.74 -21.46 -10.80
C LEU A 285 -15.07 -20.94 -10.25
N GLU A 286 -15.40 -19.67 -10.51
CA GLU A 286 -16.71 -19.11 -10.18
C GLU A 286 -17.83 -19.68 -11.07
N ARG A 287 -17.56 -19.91 -12.37
CA ARG A 287 -18.54 -20.43 -13.36
C ARG A 287 -18.66 -21.95 -13.36
N GLY A 288 -17.55 -22.67 -13.18
CA GLY A 288 -17.43 -24.13 -13.09
C GLY A 288 -18.12 -24.74 -11.87
N GLY A 289 -18.79 -23.89 -11.08
CA GLY A 289 -19.89 -24.28 -10.22
C GLY A 289 -21.16 -24.75 -10.95
N SER A 290 -21.12 -24.84 -12.29
CA SER A 290 -22.27 -25.12 -13.17
C SER A 290 -21.86 -25.96 -14.40
N ASP A 291 -21.19 -27.10 -14.22
CA ASP A 291 -20.96 -28.04 -15.32
C ASP A 291 -22.26 -28.79 -15.71
N GLY A 292 -23.02 -28.19 -16.62
CA GLY A 292 -23.16 -28.68 -17.99
C GLY A 292 -23.76 -30.05 -18.31
N VAL A 293 -24.34 -30.83 -17.38
CA VAL A 293 -25.07 -32.09 -17.75
C VAL A 293 -26.52 -32.14 -17.25
N THR A 294 -26.97 -31.21 -16.40
CA THR A 294 -28.38 -31.14 -15.99
C THR A 294 -28.93 -29.72 -16.14
N ALA A 295 -29.14 -29.30 -17.39
CA ALA A 295 -29.92 -28.10 -17.74
C ALA A 295 -31.43 -28.26 -17.46
N SER A 296 -31.81 -29.10 -16.49
CA SER A 296 -33.20 -29.27 -16.08
C SER A 296 -33.26 -29.47 -14.56
N MET A 297 -33.82 -28.46 -13.88
CA MET A 297 -34.13 -28.39 -12.45
C MET A 297 -32.95 -28.44 -11.46
N GLY A 298 -32.48 -27.25 -11.06
CA GLY A 298 -31.78 -27.04 -9.79
C GLY A 298 -30.60 -26.06 -9.91
N LYS A 299 -30.78 -24.81 -9.45
CA LYS A 299 -29.67 -23.94 -9.04
C LYS A 299 -28.95 -24.60 -7.85
N TYR A 300 -28.05 -25.55 -8.11
CA TYR A 300 -27.21 -26.11 -7.07
C TYR A 300 -26.22 -25.02 -6.63
N ARG A 301 -26.43 -24.50 -5.42
CA ARG A 301 -25.39 -23.79 -4.67
C ARG A 301 -24.21 -24.74 -4.53
N PHE A 302 -23.07 -24.42 -5.13
CA PHE A 302 -21.81 -25.04 -4.74
C PHE A 302 -21.61 -24.83 -3.23
N GLU A 303 -21.39 -25.92 -2.49
CA GLU A 303 -21.24 -25.82 -1.04
C GLU A 303 -19.84 -25.31 -0.69
N HIS A 304 -19.72 -24.68 0.48
CA HIS A 304 -18.46 -24.13 1.00
C HIS A 304 -17.33 -25.18 0.99
N SER A 305 -17.65 -26.45 1.29
CA SER A 305 -16.74 -27.59 1.28
C SER A 305 -16.05 -27.80 -0.08
N ASP A 306 -16.78 -27.61 -1.18
CA ASP A 306 -16.26 -27.88 -2.52
C ASP A 306 -15.16 -26.87 -2.90
N ARG A 307 -15.32 -25.60 -2.53
CA ARG A 307 -14.34 -24.55 -2.83
C ARG A 307 -13.07 -24.70 -2.01
N VAL A 308 -13.20 -25.09 -0.73
CA VAL A 308 -12.04 -25.43 0.11
C VAL A 308 -11.30 -26.63 -0.47
N HIS A 309 -12.03 -27.64 -0.95
CA HIS A 309 -11.42 -28.81 -1.61
C HIS A 309 -10.70 -28.41 -2.90
N LEU A 310 -11.30 -27.59 -3.75
CA LEU A 310 -10.67 -27.09 -4.98
C LEU A 310 -9.37 -26.33 -4.71
N MET A 311 -9.36 -25.47 -3.69
CA MET A 311 -8.16 -24.72 -3.29
C MET A 311 -7.07 -25.65 -2.76
N THR A 312 -7.40 -26.55 -1.83
CA THR A 312 -6.43 -27.47 -1.24
C THR A 312 -5.90 -28.46 -2.28
N ALA A 313 -6.73 -28.91 -3.22
CA ALA A 313 -6.33 -29.74 -4.36
C ALA A 313 -5.41 -28.98 -5.34
N ALA A 314 -5.72 -27.72 -5.66
CA ALA A 314 -4.86 -26.88 -6.51
C ALA A 314 -3.48 -26.68 -5.87
N TYR A 315 -3.47 -26.42 -4.57
CA TYR A 315 -2.25 -26.28 -3.77
C TYR A 315 -1.41 -27.57 -3.77
N ALA A 316 -2.03 -28.71 -3.47
CA ALA A 316 -1.36 -30.01 -3.46
C ALA A 316 -0.84 -30.40 -4.85
N THR A 317 -1.59 -30.10 -5.91
CA THR A 317 -1.21 -30.35 -7.31
C THR A 317 -0.01 -29.50 -7.72
N MET A 318 0.00 -28.21 -7.37
CA MET A 318 1.15 -27.32 -7.62
C MET A 318 2.40 -27.87 -6.95
N ARG A 319 2.29 -28.31 -5.69
CA ARG A 319 3.39 -28.91 -4.93
C ARG A 319 3.93 -30.19 -5.56
N SER A 320 3.06 -31.13 -5.89
CA SER A 320 3.46 -32.44 -6.42
C SER A 320 4.01 -32.35 -7.84
N SER A 321 3.56 -31.37 -8.62
CA SER A 321 4.00 -31.14 -10.01
C SER A 321 5.29 -30.35 -10.11
N LEU A 322 5.69 -29.64 -9.04
CA LEU A 322 6.92 -28.84 -8.97
C LEU A 322 7.85 -29.35 -7.85
N PRO A 323 8.26 -30.64 -7.85
CA PRO A 323 9.10 -31.21 -6.80
C PRO A 323 10.51 -30.60 -6.76
N TRP A 324 10.95 -29.98 -7.86
CA TRP A 324 12.21 -29.25 -7.95
C TRP A 324 12.17 -27.91 -7.20
N LEU A 325 10.99 -27.30 -7.01
CA LEU A 325 10.80 -26.07 -6.27
C LEU A 325 10.52 -26.36 -4.79
N PHE A 326 9.60 -27.30 -4.52
CA PHE A 326 9.12 -27.61 -3.18
C PHE A 326 9.93 -28.75 -2.54
N THR A 327 11.22 -28.49 -2.32
CA THR A 327 12.13 -29.43 -1.65
C THR A 327 11.80 -29.55 -0.14
N LYS A 328 12.27 -30.64 0.47
CA LYS A 328 12.02 -30.96 1.90
C LYS A 328 12.99 -30.25 2.85
N ASP A 329 13.26 -28.97 2.62
CA ASP A 329 14.06 -28.13 3.51
C ASP A 329 13.16 -27.05 4.15
N ASN A 330 13.73 -26.24 5.04
CA ASN A 330 12.97 -25.19 5.73
C ASN A 330 13.01 -23.84 5.01
N THR A 331 13.63 -23.76 3.83
CA THR A 331 13.79 -22.48 3.15
C THR A 331 12.45 -22.01 2.55
N PRO A 332 12.17 -20.70 2.53
CA PRO A 332 10.99 -20.18 1.84
C PRO A 332 11.08 -20.46 0.34
N LYS A 333 10.02 -21.02 -0.25
CA LYS A 333 9.97 -21.37 -1.68
C LYS A 333 9.09 -20.40 -2.48
N LEU A 334 7.98 -19.98 -1.89
CA LEU A 334 7.05 -19.02 -2.49
C LEU A 334 6.60 -18.02 -1.44
N ALA A 335 6.74 -16.73 -1.74
CA ALA A 335 6.19 -15.64 -0.95
C ALA A 335 5.10 -14.92 -1.75
N ILE A 336 3.85 -15.01 -1.29
CA ILE A 336 2.71 -14.22 -1.77
C ILE A 336 2.65 -12.95 -0.91
N ALA A 337 3.18 -11.86 -1.43
CA ALA A 337 3.29 -10.59 -0.73
C ALA A 337 2.09 -9.70 -1.02
N LEU A 338 1.22 -9.49 -0.03
CA LEU A 338 0.08 -8.58 -0.06
C LEU A 338 0.49 -7.24 0.57
N ASP A 339 0.92 -6.31 -0.26
CA ASP A 339 1.31 -4.95 0.12
C ASP A 339 0.11 -4.01 0.17
N GLU A 340 0.21 -2.96 0.97
CA GLU A 340 -0.89 -2.04 1.28
C GLU A 340 -2.17 -2.77 1.71
N ALA A 341 -2.03 -3.81 2.54
CA ALA A 341 -3.14 -4.70 2.94
C ALA A 341 -4.16 -4.07 3.92
N HIS A 342 -4.08 -2.77 4.20
CA HIS A 342 -5.02 -2.08 5.11
C HIS A 342 -6.50 -2.12 4.70
N PRO A 343 -6.89 -2.20 3.40
CA PRO A 343 -8.32 -2.32 3.03
C PRO A 343 -8.98 -3.60 3.57
N LEU A 344 -8.20 -4.65 3.84
CA LEU A 344 -8.72 -5.90 4.43
C LEU A 344 -9.14 -5.75 5.91
N HIS A 345 -8.83 -4.60 6.53
CA HIS A 345 -9.21 -4.23 7.88
C HIS A 345 -10.35 -3.20 7.94
N GLU A 346 -10.98 -2.87 6.81
CA GLU A 346 -12.18 -2.05 6.82
C GLU A 346 -13.27 -2.69 7.68
N THR A 347 -14.00 -1.85 8.42
CA THR A 347 -15.10 -2.32 9.27
C THR A 347 -16.29 -2.67 8.39
N THR A 348 -16.57 -3.97 8.27
CA THR A 348 -17.74 -4.48 7.54
C THR A 348 -18.58 -5.38 8.44
N LYS A 349 -19.54 -6.13 7.88
CA LYS A 349 -20.35 -7.13 8.61
C LYS A 349 -19.51 -8.31 9.14
N PHE A 350 -18.28 -8.45 8.66
CA PHE A 350 -17.30 -9.46 9.05
C PHE A 350 -15.90 -8.85 9.04
N HIS A 351 -14.87 -9.61 9.40
CA HIS A 351 -13.47 -9.17 9.29
C HIS A 351 -12.79 -9.86 8.10
N PRO A 352 -12.59 -9.17 6.96
CA PRO A 352 -12.02 -9.76 5.75
C PRO A 352 -10.65 -10.39 5.98
N ALA A 353 -9.77 -9.71 6.73
CA ALA A 353 -8.47 -10.24 7.13
C ALA A 353 -8.58 -11.57 7.89
N THR A 354 -9.53 -11.70 8.81
CA THR A 354 -9.74 -12.94 9.59
C THR A 354 -10.15 -14.11 8.70
N ILE A 355 -11.07 -13.88 7.75
CA ILE A 355 -11.49 -14.91 6.80
C ILE A 355 -10.34 -15.30 5.90
N LEU A 356 -9.60 -14.33 5.36
CA LEU A 356 -8.44 -14.60 4.51
C LEU A 356 -7.37 -15.42 5.25
N CYS A 357 -7.05 -15.08 6.51
CA CYS A 357 -6.14 -15.86 7.35
C CYS A 357 -6.65 -17.27 7.63
N SER A 358 -7.97 -17.45 7.81
CA SER A 358 -8.59 -18.77 7.95
C SER A 358 -8.38 -19.62 6.69
N ILE A 359 -8.54 -19.02 5.51
CA ILE A 359 -8.28 -19.70 4.24
C ILE A 359 -6.81 -20.09 4.11
N ILE A 360 -5.88 -19.22 4.50
CA ILE A 360 -4.43 -19.52 4.52
C ILE A 360 -4.12 -20.70 5.46
N ASN A 361 -4.75 -20.73 6.63
CA ASN A 361 -4.66 -21.83 7.59
C ASN A 361 -5.07 -23.18 6.97
N LEU A 362 -6.14 -23.22 6.17
CA LEU A 362 -6.67 -24.46 5.59
C LEU A 362 -5.66 -25.21 4.71
N TYR A 363 -4.92 -24.52 3.85
CA TYR A 363 -3.85 -25.16 3.05
C TYR A 363 -2.50 -25.21 3.78
N SER A 364 -2.31 -24.40 4.84
CA SER A 364 -1.06 -24.43 5.61
C SER A 364 -0.89 -25.68 6.48
N LYS A 365 -1.99 -26.28 6.93
CA LYS A 365 -2.01 -27.36 7.94
C LYS A 365 -1.87 -28.78 7.41
N GLU A 366 -1.59 -28.96 6.13
CA GLU A 366 -1.36 -30.29 5.58
C GLU A 366 -0.12 -30.92 6.27
N LYS A 367 -0.31 -31.99 7.06
CA LYS A 367 0.68 -32.52 8.03
C LYS A 367 2.04 -32.92 7.43
N SER A 368 2.11 -33.11 6.12
CA SER A 368 3.33 -33.47 5.38
C SER A 368 3.96 -32.29 4.64
N ASP A 369 3.46 -31.07 4.88
CA ASP A 369 3.78 -29.92 4.06
C ASP A 369 4.98 -29.12 4.59
N LEU A 370 6.11 -29.30 3.92
CA LEU A 370 7.34 -28.52 4.08
C LEU A 370 7.57 -27.53 2.92
N SER A 371 6.54 -27.21 2.14
CA SER A 371 6.68 -26.44 0.89
C SER A 371 7.17 -25.00 1.03
N GLY A 372 7.29 -24.45 2.25
CA GLY A 372 7.76 -23.07 2.42
C GLY A 372 6.93 -22.02 1.64
N VAL A 373 5.61 -22.21 1.52
CA VAL A 373 4.68 -21.23 0.93
C VAL A 373 4.19 -20.29 2.01
N TRP A 374 4.53 -19.01 1.88
CA TRP A 374 4.25 -17.97 2.86
C TRP A 374 3.36 -16.88 2.27
N VAL A 375 2.42 -16.39 3.07
CA VAL A 375 1.71 -15.13 2.77
C VAL A 375 2.27 -14.03 3.66
N VAL A 376 2.72 -12.93 3.04
CA VAL A 376 3.34 -11.80 3.75
C VAL A 376 2.42 -10.58 3.62
N PHE A 377 1.87 -10.12 4.74
CA PHE A 377 1.07 -8.90 4.77
C PHE A 377 1.93 -7.69 5.09
N ALA A 378 1.93 -6.68 4.23
CA ALA A 378 2.65 -5.42 4.45
C ALA A 378 1.68 -4.23 4.42
N SER A 379 1.87 -3.28 5.32
CA SER A 379 1.11 -2.02 5.36
C SER A 379 1.77 -0.97 6.24
N THR A 380 1.38 0.29 6.04
CA THR A 380 1.78 1.44 6.87
C THR A 380 0.86 1.64 8.07
N ALA A 381 -0.40 1.22 7.96
CA ALA A 381 -1.35 1.34 9.04
C ALA A 381 -0.92 0.39 10.18
N LEU A 382 -0.87 0.92 11.41
CA LEU A 382 -0.79 0.12 12.64
C LEU A 382 -1.88 -0.97 12.68
N LYS A 383 -2.94 -0.81 11.89
CA LYS A 383 -4.03 -1.78 11.71
C LYS A 383 -3.55 -3.16 11.20
N VAL A 384 -2.40 -3.29 10.53
CA VAL A 384 -1.83 -4.58 10.13
C VAL A 384 -1.13 -5.33 11.27
N ALA A 385 -0.89 -4.66 12.40
CA ALA A 385 -0.64 -5.37 13.65
C ALA A 385 -1.87 -6.19 14.12
N HIS A 386 -3.08 -5.98 13.55
CA HIS A 386 -4.27 -6.80 13.82
C HIS A 386 -4.35 -8.09 13.00
N PHE A 387 -3.40 -8.37 12.09
CA PHE A 387 -3.16 -9.76 11.66
C PHE A 387 -2.62 -10.62 12.83
N LEU A 388 -2.22 -9.97 13.92
CA LEU A 388 -2.06 -10.57 15.24
C LEU A 388 -3.34 -10.39 16.05
N PRO A 389 -3.69 -11.33 16.92
CA PRO A 389 -4.75 -11.11 17.90
C PRO A 389 -4.36 -9.95 18.84
N LEU A 390 -5.38 -9.20 19.31
CA LEU A 390 -5.22 -7.98 20.11
C LEU A 390 -4.23 -8.16 21.27
N ARG A 391 -3.16 -7.34 21.25
CA ARG A 391 -2.11 -6.94 22.21
C ARG A 391 -1.65 -7.84 23.38
N ASP A 392 -2.39 -8.84 23.85
CA ASP A 392 -1.96 -9.76 24.92
C ASP A 392 -2.05 -11.24 24.56
N LYS A 393 -2.60 -11.58 23.38
CA LYS A 393 -2.66 -12.96 22.91
C LYS A 393 -2.00 -13.06 21.56
N ARG A 394 -0.84 -13.71 21.48
CA ARG A 394 -0.26 -14.17 20.20
C ARG A 394 -0.96 -15.43 19.69
N THR A 395 -2.22 -15.65 20.09
CA THR A 395 -2.98 -16.85 19.75
C THR A 395 -4.31 -16.55 19.07
N VAL A 396 -4.58 -17.20 17.94
CA VAL A 396 -5.93 -17.32 17.38
C VAL A 396 -6.52 -18.62 17.95
N GLY A 397 -7.43 -18.47 18.91
CA GLY A 397 -7.81 -19.59 19.79
C GLY A 397 -6.61 -20.03 20.65
N GLU A 398 -6.21 -21.29 20.50
CA GLU A 398 -5.05 -21.90 21.19
C GLU A 398 -3.79 -21.99 20.31
N GLN A 399 -3.82 -21.42 19.09
CA GLN A 399 -2.73 -21.54 18.13
C GLN A 399 -1.94 -20.25 17.99
N LEU A 400 -0.62 -20.33 17.95
CA LEU A 400 0.28 -19.18 17.86
C LEU A 400 0.25 -18.49 16.48
N VAL A 401 0.44 -17.19 16.45
CA VAL A 401 0.71 -16.42 15.21
C VAL A 401 2.15 -15.93 15.25
N PHE A 402 2.82 -15.93 14.10
CA PHE A 402 4.19 -15.45 13.98
C PHE A 402 4.29 -13.97 14.36
N ALA A 403 5.34 -13.61 15.11
CA ALA A 403 5.59 -12.23 15.47
C ALA A 403 5.89 -11.41 14.20
N PRO A 404 5.43 -10.15 14.07
CA PRO A 404 5.71 -9.34 12.89
C PRO A 404 7.21 -9.15 12.67
N PHE A 405 7.60 -9.08 11.41
CA PHE A 405 8.92 -8.60 11.04
C PHE A 405 8.96 -7.07 11.14
N SER A 406 9.57 -6.57 12.21
CA SER A 406 9.77 -5.13 12.48
C SER A 406 11.22 -4.69 12.30
N GLN A 407 12.04 -5.55 11.71
CA GLN A 407 13.49 -5.40 11.56
C GLN A 407 13.91 -4.55 10.36
N LEU A 408 12.99 -3.73 9.81
CA LEU A 408 13.37 -2.68 8.86
C LEU A 408 13.78 -1.40 9.61
N GLY A 409 14.27 -1.47 10.86
CA GLY A 409 14.91 -0.34 11.54
C GLY A 409 16.08 0.22 10.73
N TRP A 410 16.35 1.52 10.78
CA TRP A 410 17.41 2.15 9.94
C TRP A 410 18.81 1.64 10.28
N ASP A 411 19.00 1.28 11.54
CA ASP A 411 20.24 0.93 12.21
C ASP A 411 20.55 -0.57 12.20
N GLN A 412 19.51 -1.43 12.28
CA GLN A 412 19.71 -2.84 12.59
C GLN A 412 20.43 -3.64 11.49
N PHE A 413 20.36 -3.18 10.23
CA PHE A 413 20.96 -3.89 9.07
C PHE A 413 21.57 -2.97 8.03
N ALA A 414 21.85 -1.70 8.37
CA ALA A 414 22.57 -0.80 7.47
C ALA A 414 24.07 -1.10 7.49
N ASP A 415 24.77 -0.76 6.40
CA ASP A 415 26.22 -0.89 6.34
C ASP A 415 26.87 0.02 7.40
N PRO A 416 27.98 -0.40 8.04
CA PRO A 416 28.71 0.46 8.95
C PRO A 416 29.06 1.81 8.30
N LEU A 417 28.75 2.91 9.01
CA LEU A 417 28.95 4.28 8.47
C LEU A 417 30.41 4.75 8.49
N ASN A 418 31.33 3.94 9.01
CA ASN A 418 32.75 4.27 9.17
C ASN A 418 33.47 4.61 7.86
N ALA A 419 32.94 4.18 6.70
CA ALA A 419 33.49 4.47 5.38
C ALA A 419 32.72 5.55 4.59
N ILE A 420 31.65 6.13 5.16
CA ILE A 420 30.77 7.06 4.46
C ILE A 420 30.81 8.42 5.15
N PRO A 421 31.20 9.51 4.45
CA PRO A 421 31.16 10.86 5.01
C PRO A 421 29.76 11.20 5.52
N ALA A 422 29.65 11.93 6.64
CA ALA A 422 28.36 12.32 7.20
C ALA A 422 27.47 13.07 6.18
N THR A 423 28.09 13.87 5.30
CA THR A 423 27.42 14.57 4.19
C THR A 423 26.80 13.64 3.15
N ASP A 424 27.27 12.39 3.07
CA ASP A 424 26.85 11.40 2.08
C ASP A 424 25.76 10.48 2.62
N VAL A 425 25.67 10.30 3.94
CA VAL A 425 24.63 9.50 4.61
C VAL A 425 23.24 10.09 4.38
N ALA A 426 23.13 11.42 4.34
CA ALA A 426 21.87 12.12 4.09
C ALA A 426 21.50 12.21 2.59
N LYS A 427 22.39 11.83 1.66
CA LYS A 427 22.10 11.93 0.23
C LYS A 427 20.98 10.95 -0.15
N LEU A 428 20.04 11.45 -0.95
CA LEU A 428 18.95 10.64 -1.51
C LEU A 428 19.46 9.35 -2.16
N SER A 429 20.59 9.41 -2.87
CA SER A 429 21.20 8.23 -3.51
C SER A 429 21.65 7.15 -2.53
N HIS A 430 22.08 7.54 -1.32
CA HIS A 430 22.50 6.63 -0.27
C HIS A 430 21.28 5.97 0.39
N ILE A 431 20.32 6.81 0.81
CA ILE A 431 19.07 6.42 1.45
C ILE A 431 18.25 5.46 0.57
N ILE A 432 18.15 5.79 -0.73
CA ILE A 432 17.46 4.97 -1.72
C ILE A 432 18.10 3.57 -1.84
N GLY A 433 19.41 3.44 -1.63
CA GLY A 433 20.10 2.15 -1.73
C GLY A 433 19.57 1.10 -0.76
N TYR A 434 19.05 1.52 0.40
CA TYR A 434 18.39 0.64 1.37
C TYR A 434 16.92 0.37 1.06
N GLY A 435 16.41 0.87 -0.07
CA GLY A 435 15.00 0.81 -0.45
C GLY A 435 14.10 1.79 0.29
N ARG A 436 14.65 2.89 0.87
CA ARG A 436 13.93 3.78 1.81
C ARG A 436 13.68 5.19 1.29
N PRO A 437 12.94 5.34 0.17
CA PRO A 437 12.88 6.60 -0.56
C PRO A 437 12.24 7.76 0.22
N LEU A 438 11.33 7.50 1.18
CA LEU A 438 10.62 8.58 1.89
C LEU A 438 11.41 9.24 3.01
N PHE A 439 12.48 8.62 3.54
CA PHE A 439 13.30 9.27 4.57
C PHE A 439 13.99 10.53 4.06
N SER A 440 14.38 10.56 2.78
CA SER A 440 14.92 11.78 2.17
C SER A 440 13.82 12.78 1.85
N ILE A 441 12.65 12.34 1.38
CA ILE A 441 11.52 13.24 1.08
C ILE A 441 11.07 13.99 2.34
N SER A 442 11.09 13.36 3.51
CA SER A 442 10.86 14.02 4.81
C SER A 442 12.02 14.90 5.30
N LEU A 443 13.25 14.68 4.82
CA LEU A 443 14.43 15.48 5.18
C LEU A 443 14.60 16.71 4.27
N VAL A 444 14.22 16.62 2.99
CA VAL A 444 14.21 17.77 2.05
C VAL A 444 13.19 18.83 2.47
N THR A 445 12.18 18.47 3.27
CA THR A 445 11.23 19.43 3.84
C THR A 445 11.63 20.00 5.20
N ASN A 446 12.66 19.48 5.89
CA ASN A 446 12.94 19.86 7.29
C ASN A 446 14.41 20.07 7.69
N PHE A 447 15.37 20.11 6.77
CA PHE A 447 16.73 20.56 7.11
C PHE A 447 17.30 21.48 6.02
N VAL A 448 17.25 22.79 6.29
CA VAL A 448 18.33 23.69 5.89
C VAL A 448 19.32 23.63 7.06
N VAL A 449 20.52 23.10 6.81
CA VAL A 449 21.65 23.20 7.76
C VAL A 449 22.18 24.63 7.71
#